data_AF-F4XWD1-F1
#
_entry.id   AF-F4XWD1-F1
#
_cell.length_a   1.000
_cell.length_b   1.000
_cell.length_c   1.000
_cell.angle_alpha   90.00
_cell.angle_beta   90.00
_cell.angle_gamma   90.00
#
_symmetry.space_group_name_H-M   'P 1'
#
loop_
_entity.id
_entity.type
_entity.pdbx_description
1 polymer ?
#
loop_
_entity_poly.entity_id
_entity_poly.type
_entity_poly.pdbx_seq_one_letter_code
_entity_poly.pdbx_strand_id
1 'polypeptide(L)' 'MYLKGKGFRAIERIHKVNHNTGISWVKQIGNQLPDYHKNYKTPQVGKLD' A
#
# COMPACT_ATOMS: atom_id res chain seq x y z
N MET A 1 -1.07 -0.61 3.96
CA MET A 1 -2.30 -0.14 4.65
C MET A 1 -2.21 1.38 4.73
N TYR A 2 -3.08 2.12 4.04
CA TYR A 2 -2.91 3.57 3.77
C TYR A 2 -3.04 4.39 5.06
N LEU A 3 -1.89 4.66 5.70
CA LEU A 3 -1.56 5.59 6.82
C LEU A 3 -2.44 5.65 8.09
N LYS A 4 -3.74 5.35 8.04
CA LYS A 4 -4.70 5.43 9.16
C LYS A 4 -5.57 4.18 9.29
N GLY A 5 -5.09 3.03 8.83
CA GLY A 5 -5.81 1.75 8.97
C GLY A 5 -7.08 1.59 8.13
N LYS A 6 -7.38 2.54 7.22
CA LYS A 6 -8.54 2.44 6.32
C LYS A 6 -8.18 1.61 5.08
N GLY A 7 -8.99 0.59 4.80
CA GLY A 7 -8.91 -0.19 3.56
C GLY A 7 -9.56 0.54 2.38
N PHE A 8 -9.29 0.07 1.15
CA PHE A 8 -9.82 0.63 -0.10
C PHE A 8 -11.32 0.88 -0.08
N ARG A 9 -12.11 -0.07 0.44
CA ARG A 9 -13.57 0.05 0.57
C ARG A 9 -14.01 1.25 1.40
N ALA A 10 -13.26 1.61 2.45
CA ALA A 10 -13.60 2.75 3.29
C ALA A 10 -13.30 4.07 2.56
N ILE A 11 -12.23 4.11 1.77
CA ILE A 11 -11.84 5.28 0.97
C ILE A 11 -12.86 5.48 -0.16
N GLU A 12 -13.23 4.42 -0.87
CA GLU A 12 -14.25 4.43 -1.93
C GLU A 12 -15.59 5.00 -1.43
N ARG A 13 -16.03 4.62 -0.23
CA ARG A 13 -17.27 5.15 0.37
C ARG A 13 -17.19 6.63 0.73
N ILE A 14 -16.06 7.08 1.30
CA ILE A 14 -15.87 8.47 1.72
C ILE A 14 -15.79 9.38 0.50
N HIS A 15 -15.04 8.95 -0.52
CA HIS A 15 -14.81 9.73 -1.73
C HIS A 15 -15.88 9.50 -2.81
N LYS A 16 -16.83 8.58 -2.58
CA LYS A 16 -17.87 8.15 -3.54
C LYS A 16 -17.32 7.79 -4.92
N VAL A 17 -16.15 7.14 -4.94
CA VAL A 17 -15.47 6.72 -6.17
C VAL A 17 -15.67 5.23 -6.43
N ASN A 18 -15.64 4.83 -7.69
CA ASN A 18 -15.69 3.42 -8.07
C ASN A 18 -14.40 2.70 -7.63
N HIS A 19 -14.50 1.41 -7.39
CA HIS A 19 -13.39 0.53 -7.04
C HIS A 19 -12.20 0.66 -7.99
N ASN A 20 -12.48 0.69 -9.31
CA ASN A 20 -11.44 0.85 -10.33
C ASN A 20 -10.70 2.19 -10.21
N THR A 21 -11.38 3.25 -9.79
CA THR A 21 -10.78 4.57 -9.56
C THR A 21 -9.81 4.52 -8.38
N GLY A 22 -10.20 3.88 -7.27
CA GLY A 22 -9.33 3.68 -6.11
C GLY A 22 -8.07 2.88 -6.44
N ILE A 23 -8.18 1.83 -7.26
CA ILE A 23 -7.04 1.05 -7.75
C ILE A 23 -6.13 1.89 -8.65
N SER A 24 -6.71 2.66 -9.58
CA SER A 24 -5.94 3.49 -10.52
C SER A 24 -5.10 4.53 -9.79
N TRP A 25 -5.66 5.19 -8.78
CA TRP A 25 -4.92 6.16 -7.96
C TRP A 25 -3.72 5.54 -7.26
N VAL A 26 -3.88 4.34 -6.69
CA VAL A 26 -2.76 3.65 -6.04
C VAL A 26 -1.70 3.23 -7.04
N LYS A 27 -2.06 2.82 -8.25
CA LYS A 27 -1.09 2.55 -9.32
C LYS A 27 -0.32 3.82 -9.73
N GLN A 28 -1.01 4.94 -9.89
CA GLN A 28 -0.38 6.22 -10.26
C GLN A 28 0.60 6.70 -9.19
N ILE A 29 0.18 6.71 -7.93
CA ILE A 29 1.05 7.11 -6.81
C ILE A 29 2.19 6.10 -6.61
N GLY A 30 1.91 4.81 -6.74
CA GLY A 30 2.91 3.74 -6.66
C GLY A 30 4.03 3.88 -7.70
N ASN A 31 3.69 4.28 -8.92
CA ASN A 31 4.66 4.52 -10.00
C ASN A 31 5.42 5.85 -9.85
N GLN A 32 4.86 6.83 -9.13
CA GLN A 32 5.50 8.12 -8.84
C GLN A 32 6.43 8.05 -7.64
N LEU A 33 6.27 7.05 -6.79
CA LEU A 33 7.19 6.80 -5.69
C LEU A 33 8.51 6.29 -6.30
N PRO A 34 9.66 6.89 -5.91
CA PRO A 34 10.95 6.32 -6.29
C PRO A 34 10.98 4.86 -5.86
N ASP A 35 11.54 4.00 -6.70
CA ASP A 35 11.66 2.58 -6.45
C ASP A 35 12.47 2.38 -5.15
N TYR A 36 11.77 2.27 -4.02
CA TYR A 36 12.38 2.21 -2.70
C TYR A 36 12.94 0.80 -2.53
N HIS A 37 14.13 0.60 -3.09
CA HIS A 37 14.89 -0.61 -2.92
C HIS A 37 16.25 -0.29 -2.31
N LYS A 38 16.49 -0.81 -1.09
CA LYS A 38 17.64 -1.70 -0.77
C LYS A 38 17.92 -1.91 0.73
N ASN A 39 17.17 -1.29 1.65
CA ASN A 39 17.46 -1.42 3.09
C ASN A 39 16.39 -2.14 3.93
N TYR A 40 15.46 -2.87 3.31
CA TYR A 40 14.71 -3.86 4.07
C TYR A 40 15.59 -5.08 4.23
N LYS A 41 16.44 -5.09 5.28
CA LYS A 41 17.03 -6.32 5.78
C LYS A 41 15.87 -7.19 6.24
N THR A 42 15.52 -8.22 5.47
CA THR A 42 14.66 -9.30 5.96
C THR A 42 15.28 -9.77 7.28
N PRO A 43 14.59 -9.66 8.43
CA PRO A 43 15.14 -10.16 9.66
C PRO A 43 15.38 -11.65 9.47
N GLN A 44 16.62 -12.09 9.62
CA GLN A 44 16.96 -13.50 9.57
C GLN A 44 16.24 -14.14 10.75
N VAL A 45 15.15 -14.86 10.47
CA VAL A 45 14.43 -15.64 11.47
C VAL A 45 15.44 -16.59 12.10
N GLY A 46 15.80 -16.31 13.35
CA GLY A 46 16.57 -17.23 14.16
C GLY A 46 15.78 -18.50 14.27
N LYS A 47 16.31 -19.60 13.72
CA LYS A 47 15.75 -20.93 13.90
C LYS A 47 15.70 -21.17 15.40
N LEU A 48 14.49 -21.24 15.97
CA LEU A 48 14.30 -21.71 17.33
C LEU A 48 14.68 -23.20 17.30
N ASP A 49 15.67 -23.57 18.11
CA ASP A 49 16.00 -24.97 18.41
C ASP A 49 14.88 -25.61 19.26
#